data_AF-A0A7Y3KNF5-F1
#
_entry.id   AF-A0A7Y3KNF5-F1
#
_cell.length_a   1.000
_cell.length_b   1.000
_cell.length_c   1.000
_cell.angle_alpha   90.00
_cell.angle_beta   90.00
_cell.angle_gamma   90.00
#
_symmetry.space_group_name_H-M   'P 1'
#
loop_
_entity.id
_entity.type
_entity.pdbx_description
1 polymer ?
#
loop_
_entity_poly.entity_id
_entity_poly.type
_entity_poly.pdbx_seq_one_letter_code
_entity_poly.pdbx_strand_id
1 'polypeptide(L)'
;MNANVLALARRMQEWGLLETPAPDAALRWIEIFLEAYGERVADLDLARPLVLALRAESCVVPALELERLRSREVLFFLDAVAQYVDAQPELRALPLAHDLPAIGEEFGLNAHDAVDSVRMALTGVRDDVPLEFLFPLLGHDRILIRVGAINARLLHGRGLEPIAFGPDGAPFEPIHGKRPS
;
A
#
# COMPACT_ATOMS: atom_id res chain seq x y z
N MET A 1 -10.48 20.12 17.75
CA MET A 1 -9.49 19.83 16.69
C MET A 1 -8.12 19.76 17.34
N ASN A 2 -7.37 18.68 17.13
CA ASN A 2 -6.05 18.44 17.75
C ASN A 2 -5.02 19.50 17.28
N ALA A 3 -4.19 20.02 18.18
CA ALA A 3 -3.18 21.04 17.87
C ALA A 3 -2.16 20.57 16.82
N ASN A 4 -1.80 19.29 16.84
CA ASN A 4 -0.88 18.71 15.87
C ASN A 4 -1.49 18.60 14.47
N VAL A 5 -2.82 18.38 14.38
CA VAL A 5 -3.54 18.35 13.09
C VAL A 5 -3.50 19.73 12.45
N LEU A 6 -3.78 20.79 13.22
CA LEU A 6 -3.72 22.16 12.72
C LEU A 6 -2.28 22.57 12.36
N ALA A 7 -1.29 22.12 13.13
CA ALA A 7 0.12 22.39 12.85
C ALA A 7 0.57 21.71 11.54
N LEU A 8 0.26 20.43 11.36
CA LEU A 8 0.60 19.71 10.12
C LEU A 8 -0.19 20.25 8.92
N ALA A 9 -1.46 20.62 9.08
CA ALA A 9 -2.24 21.26 8.02
C ALA A 9 -1.58 22.56 7.52
N ARG A 10 -1.09 23.41 8.44
CA ARG A 10 -0.34 24.62 8.09
C ARG A 10 0.95 24.30 7.34
N ARG A 11 1.72 23.32 7.80
CA ARG A 11 2.92 22.85 7.08
C ARG A 11 2.60 22.35 5.68
N MET A 12 1.53 21.58 5.52
CA MET A 12 1.08 21.11 4.21
C MET A 12 0.65 22.26 3.28
N GLN A 13 0.05 23.33 3.82
CA GLN A 13 -0.25 24.55 3.05
C GLN A 13 1.04 25.28 2.64
N GLU A 14 2.01 25.42 3.55
CA GLU A 14 3.33 25.99 3.25
C GLU A 14 4.09 25.20 2.17
N TRP A 15 3.91 23.88 2.13
CA TRP A 15 4.49 23.01 1.09
C TRP A 15 3.70 23.00 -0.22
N GLY A 16 2.56 23.69 -0.30
CA GLY A 16 1.67 23.69 -1.47
C GLY A 16 0.92 22.38 -1.69
N LEU A 17 0.78 21.55 -0.66
CA LEU A 17 0.08 20.25 -0.70
C LEU A 17 -1.38 20.34 -0.25
N LEU A 18 -1.83 21.51 0.21
CA LEU A 18 -3.17 21.73 0.75
C LEU A 18 -3.67 23.14 0.48
N GLU A 19 -4.97 23.27 0.23
CA GLU A 19 -5.66 24.55 0.04
C GLU A 19 -5.75 25.37 1.33
N THR A 20 -6.02 26.68 1.20
CA THR A 20 -6.21 27.59 2.33
C THR A 20 -7.59 28.26 2.24
N PRO A 21 -8.54 27.96 3.15
CA PRO A 21 -8.41 27.07 4.31
C PRO A 21 -8.37 25.58 3.94
N ALA A 22 -7.86 24.76 4.86
CA ALA A 22 -7.82 23.31 4.69
C ALA A 22 -9.25 22.73 4.65
N PRO A 23 -9.63 21.92 3.64
CA PRO A 23 -10.92 21.24 3.61
C PRO A 23 -11.06 20.22 4.75
N ASP A 24 -12.28 20.02 5.25
CA ASP A 24 -12.55 19.07 6.36
C ASP A 24 -12.08 17.63 6.05
N ALA A 25 -12.18 17.20 4.79
CA ALA A 25 -11.68 15.89 4.38
C ALA A 25 -10.16 15.75 4.55
N ALA A 26 -9.40 16.82 4.28
CA ALA A 26 -7.96 16.83 4.49
C ALA A 26 -7.60 16.84 5.98
N LEU A 27 -8.37 17.53 6.82
CA LEU A 27 -8.17 17.52 8.27
C LEU A 27 -8.39 16.11 8.85
N ARG A 28 -9.43 15.41 8.40
CA ARG A 28 -9.65 13.99 8.76
C ARG A 28 -8.52 13.08 8.27
N TRP A 29 -8.01 13.31 7.06
CA TRP A 29 -6.85 12.58 6.55
C TRP A 29 -5.60 12.79 7.42
N ILE A 30 -5.36 14.04 7.85
CA ILE A 30 -4.25 14.40 8.73
C ILE A 30 -4.38 13.75 10.10
N GLU A 31 -5.61 13.63 10.63
CA GLU A 31 -5.87 12.89 11.87
C GLU A 31 -5.41 11.44 11.77
N ILE A 32 -5.82 10.73 10.71
CA ILE A 32 -5.42 9.34 10.45
C ILE A 32 -3.91 9.24 10.26
N PHE A 33 -3.31 10.19 9.54
CA PHE A 33 -1.86 10.21 9.31
C PHE A 33 -1.08 10.32 10.61
N LEU A 34 -1.50 11.22 11.51
CA LEU A 34 -0.84 11.41 12.80
C LEU A 34 -1.07 10.24 13.75
N GLU A 35 -2.19 9.54 13.65
CA GLU A 35 -2.42 8.29 14.39
C GLU A 35 -1.46 7.18 13.90
N ALA A 36 -1.28 7.06 12.59
CA ALA A 36 -0.46 6.01 11.99
C ALA A 36 1.06 6.27 12.11
N TYR A 37 1.48 7.52 11.86
CA TYR A 37 2.89 7.89 11.74
C TYR A 37 3.38 8.80 12.87
N GLY A 38 2.53 9.29 13.78
CA GLY A 38 2.86 10.34 14.74
C GLY A 38 4.12 10.07 15.58
N GLU A 39 4.33 8.82 16.00
CA GLU A 39 5.54 8.42 16.73
C GLU A 39 6.81 8.47 15.85
N ARG A 40 6.66 8.25 14.54
CA ARG A 40 7.74 8.31 13.55
C ARG A 40 8.08 9.74 13.10
N VAL A 41 7.18 10.71 13.34
CA VAL A 41 7.33 12.11 12.94
C VAL A 41 7.30 13.07 14.14
N ALA A 42 8.23 12.89 15.08
CA ALA A 42 8.42 13.80 16.20
C ALA A 42 8.69 15.25 15.76
N ASP A 43 9.25 15.43 14.57
CA ASP A 43 9.35 16.70 13.86
C ASP A 43 8.43 16.66 12.63
N LEU A 44 7.56 17.67 12.50
CA LEU A 44 6.61 17.77 11.39
C LEU A 44 7.30 17.92 10.04
N ASP A 45 8.54 18.43 9.98
CA ASP A 45 9.28 18.51 8.72
C ASP A 45 9.67 17.11 8.20
N LEU A 46 9.78 16.12 9.09
CA LEU A 46 9.97 14.70 8.72
C LEU A 46 8.70 14.05 8.14
N ALA A 47 7.53 14.66 8.32
CA ALA A 47 6.28 14.17 7.73
C ALA A 47 6.22 14.40 6.22
N ARG A 48 6.92 15.42 5.69
CA ARG A 48 6.84 15.81 4.27
C ARG A 48 7.11 14.65 3.30
N PRO A 49 8.22 13.87 3.40
CA PRO A 49 8.46 12.76 2.49
C PRO A 49 7.37 11.67 2.58
N LEU A 50 6.83 11.39 3.77
CA LEU A 50 5.77 10.40 3.96
C LEU A 50 4.45 10.86 3.33
N VAL A 51 4.08 12.14 3.54
CA VAL A 51 2.88 12.73 2.91
C VAL A 51 3.01 12.69 1.39
N LEU A 52 4.17 13.05 0.84
CA LEU A 52 4.41 12.98 -0.61
C LEU A 52 4.30 11.54 -1.12
N ALA A 53 4.88 10.57 -0.42
CA ALA A 53 4.80 9.16 -0.79
C ALA A 53 3.36 8.61 -0.77
N LEU A 54 2.55 8.97 0.24
CA LEU A 54 1.14 8.58 0.32
C LEU A 54 0.30 9.25 -0.78
N ARG A 55 0.64 10.49 -1.16
CA ARG A 55 -0.11 11.23 -2.19
C ARG A 55 0.29 10.93 -3.63
N ALA A 56 1.48 10.35 -3.85
CA ALA A 56 1.94 9.96 -5.17
C ALA A 56 0.97 8.94 -5.82
N GLU A 57 0.84 8.98 -7.15
CA GLU A 57 0.01 8.02 -7.88
C GLU A 57 0.63 6.62 -7.88
N SER A 58 1.95 6.55 -7.94
CA SER A 58 2.73 5.31 -7.95
C SER A 58 3.70 5.25 -6.76
N CYS A 59 4.16 4.03 -6.47
CA CYS A 59 5.28 3.79 -5.56
C CYS A 59 6.38 3.02 -6.31
N VAL A 60 7.60 3.08 -5.77
CA VAL A 60 8.73 2.31 -6.29
C VAL A 60 8.80 1.01 -5.51
N VAL A 61 8.54 -0.11 -6.18
CA VAL A 61 8.73 -1.45 -5.61
C VAL A 61 10.15 -1.95 -5.96
N PRO A 62 10.96 -2.35 -4.97
CA PRO A 62 12.29 -2.89 -5.25
C PRO A 62 12.21 -4.12 -6.15
N ALA A 63 13.18 -4.31 -7.05
CA ALA A 63 13.11 -5.34 -8.08
C ALA A 63 12.93 -6.78 -7.54
N LEU A 64 13.58 -7.11 -6.43
CA LEU A 64 13.42 -8.41 -5.77
C LEU A 64 12.03 -8.57 -5.17
N GLU A 65 11.47 -7.53 -4.56
CA GLU A 65 10.10 -7.58 -4.05
C GLU A 65 9.10 -7.73 -5.18
N LEU A 66 9.33 -7.01 -6.29
CA LEU A 66 8.52 -7.13 -7.48
C LEU A 66 8.56 -8.56 -8.05
N GLU A 67 9.73 -9.21 -8.01
CA GLU A 67 9.86 -10.63 -8.38
C GLU A 67 9.09 -11.55 -7.43
N ARG A 68 9.03 -11.25 -6.12
CA ARG A 68 8.21 -12.02 -5.15
C ARG A 68 6.72 -12.02 -5.53
N LEU A 69 6.24 -10.91 -6.08
CA LEU A 69 4.83 -10.73 -6.48
C LEU A 69 4.50 -11.32 -7.86
N ARG A 70 5.46 -11.89 -8.59
CA ARG A 70 5.30 -12.26 -10.01
C ARG A 70 4.32 -13.42 -10.26
N SER A 71 4.03 -14.25 -9.26
CA SER A 71 3.17 -15.43 -9.48
C SER A 71 1.75 -15.04 -9.87
N ARG A 72 1.10 -15.88 -10.68
CA ARG A 72 -0.26 -15.61 -11.16
C ARG A 72 -1.26 -15.57 -10.00
N GLU A 73 -1.03 -16.40 -8.99
CA GLU A 73 -1.82 -16.46 -7.75
C GLU A 73 -1.80 -15.11 -7.03
N VAL A 74 -0.62 -14.51 -6.85
CA VAL A 74 -0.50 -13.19 -6.22
C VAL A 74 -1.12 -12.09 -7.08
N LEU A 75 -0.92 -12.12 -8.40
CA LEU A 75 -1.49 -11.09 -9.29
C LEU A 75 -3.02 -11.12 -9.32
N PHE A 76 -3.62 -12.31 -9.32
CA PHE A 76 -5.08 -12.45 -9.24
C PHE A 76 -5.62 -12.12 -7.84
N PHE A 77 -4.89 -12.48 -6.79
CA PHE A 77 -5.21 -12.04 -5.43
C PHE A 77 -5.24 -10.51 -5.33
N LEU A 78 -4.22 -9.83 -5.85
CA LEU A 78 -4.17 -8.36 -5.85
C LEU A 78 -5.33 -7.74 -6.64
N ASP A 79 -5.72 -8.34 -7.77
CA ASP A 79 -6.91 -7.92 -8.52
C ASP A 79 -8.20 -8.09 -7.71
N ALA A 80 -8.36 -9.21 -6.98
CA ALA A 80 -9.49 -9.42 -6.09
C ALA A 80 -9.52 -8.41 -4.93
N VAL A 81 -8.36 -8.03 -4.38
CA VAL A 81 -8.26 -6.96 -3.37
C VAL A 81 -8.68 -5.61 -3.97
N ALA A 82 -8.30 -5.30 -5.21
CA ALA A 82 -8.75 -4.09 -5.90
C ALA A 82 -10.28 -4.08 -6.08
N GLN A 83 -10.88 -5.20 -6.47
CA GLN A 83 -12.34 -5.35 -6.56
C GLN A 83 -13.02 -5.20 -5.19
N TYR A 84 -12.44 -5.78 -4.13
CA TYR A 84 -12.93 -5.60 -2.76
C TYR A 84 -12.92 -4.14 -2.35
N VAL A 85 -11.85 -3.40 -2.63
CA VAL A 85 -11.72 -1.97 -2.34
C VAL A 85 -12.73 -1.14 -3.12
N ASP A 86 -12.90 -1.40 -4.42
CA ASP A 86 -13.87 -0.70 -5.28
C ASP A 86 -15.32 -0.91 -4.81
N ALA A 87 -15.61 -2.08 -4.25
CA ALA A 87 -16.93 -2.39 -3.69
C ALA A 87 -17.22 -1.70 -2.34
N GLN A 88 -16.21 -1.15 -1.66
CA GLN A 88 -16.42 -0.50 -0.35
C GLN A 88 -16.87 0.96 -0.52
N PRO A 89 -17.93 1.40 0.20
CA PRO A 89 -18.29 2.81 0.21
C PRO A 89 -17.26 3.68 0.95
N GLU A 90 -16.53 3.10 1.90
CA GLU A 90 -15.51 3.77 2.70
C GLU A 90 -14.42 2.78 3.11
N LEU A 91 -13.18 3.25 3.22
CA LEU A 91 -12.01 2.42 3.54
C LEU A 91 -11.57 2.46 5.00
N ARG A 92 -12.31 3.19 5.85
CA ARG A 92 -12.04 3.27 7.29
C ARG A 92 -12.67 2.09 8.02
N ALA A 93 -11.98 1.59 9.04
CA ALA A 93 -12.46 0.53 9.93
C ALA A 93 -12.85 -0.79 9.23
N LEU A 94 -12.30 -1.04 8.04
CA LEU A 94 -12.43 -2.34 7.38
C LEU A 94 -11.72 -3.42 8.20
N PRO A 95 -12.28 -4.63 8.34
CA PRO A 95 -11.65 -5.73 9.08
C PRO A 95 -10.56 -6.42 8.25
N LEU A 96 -9.59 -5.66 7.75
CA LEU A 96 -8.58 -6.11 6.78
C LEU A 96 -7.74 -7.29 7.28
N ALA A 97 -7.51 -7.40 8.59
CA ALA A 97 -6.82 -8.52 9.20
C ALA A 97 -7.58 -9.86 9.07
N HIS A 98 -8.88 -9.81 8.80
CA HIS A 98 -9.71 -10.96 8.50
C HIS A 98 -9.94 -11.10 6.99
N ASP A 99 -10.33 -10.02 6.33
CA ASP A 99 -10.78 -10.04 4.93
C ASP A 99 -9.63 -10.37 3.97
N LEU A 100 -8.44 -9.78 4.15
CA LEU A 100 -7.33 -10.01 3.23
C LEU A 100 -6.80 -11.45 3.27
N PRO A 101 -6.61 -12.08 4.45
CA PRO A 101 -6.33 -13.52 4.51
C PRO A 101 -7.42 -14.38 3.86
N ALA A 102 -8.70 -14.07 4.07
CA ALA A 102 -9.80 -14.84 3.50
C ALA A 102 -9.80 -14.77 1.96
N ILE A 103 -9.61 -13.57 1.39
CA ILE A 103 -9.44 -13.40 -0.07
C ILE A 103 -8.19 -14.16 -0.53
N GLY A 104 -7.07 -14.06 0.21
CA GLY A 104 -5.81 -14.74 -0.13
C GLY A 104 -5.91 -16.26 -0.16
N GLU A 105 -6.71 -16.84 0.73
CA GLU A 105 -6.96 -18.28 0.80
C GLU A 105 -7.58 -18.82 -0.50
N GLU A 106 -8.45 -18.05 -1.16
CA GLU A 106 -9.05 -18.42 -2.47
C GLU A 106 -7.98 -18.63 -3.57
N PHE A 107 -6.81 -18.00 -3.42
CA PHE A 107 -5.66 -18.13 -4.32
C PHE A 107 -4.55 -19.02 -3.73
N GLY A 108 -4.80 -19.65 -2.59
CA GLY A 108 -3.84 -20.53 -1.91
C GLY A 108 -2.72 -19.82 -1.16
N LEU A 109 -2.85 -18.51 -0.91
CA LEU A 109 -1.89 -17.75 -0.12
C LEU A 109 -2.13 -17.97 1.37
N ASN A 110 -1.06 -17.96 2.16
CA ASN A 110 -1.20 -17.85 3.61
C ASN A 110 -1.47 -16.40 4.02
N ALA A 111 -1.97 -16.21 5.24
CA ALA A 111 -2.34 -14.89 5.77
C ALA A 111 -1.21 -13.87 5.73
N HIS A 112 0.02 -14.30 6.02
CA HIS A 112 1.20 -13.43 6.03
C HIS A 112 1.51 -12.93 4.61
N ASP A 113 1.63 -13.84 3.65
CA ASP A 113 1.92 -13.51 2.25
C ASP A 113 0.82 -12.66 1.61
N ALA A 114 -0.45 -12.89 1.98
CA ALA A 114 -1.58 -12.07 1.53
C ALA A 114 -1.41 -10.61 1.99
N VAL A 115 -1.20 -10.39 3.29
CA VAL A 115 -1.02 -9.04 3.87
C VAL A 115 0.23 -8.36 3.31
N ASP A 116 1.35 -9.07 3.26
CA ASP A 116 2.62 -8.54 2.77
C ASP A 116 2.57 -8.18 1.28
N SER A 117 1.88 -8.97 0.47
CA SER A 117 1.73 -8.69 -0.96
C SER A 117 0.96 -7.39 -1.19
N VAL A 118 -0.15 -7.18 -0.46
CA VAL A 118 -0.91 -5.93 -0.53
C VAL A 118 -0.05 -4.75 -0.09
N ARG A 119 0.62 -4.87 1.06
CA ARG A 119 1.50 -3.81 1.58
C ARG A 119 2.59 -3.45 0.59
N MET A 120 3.27 -4.45 0.02
CA MET A 120 4.35 -4.25 -0.93
C MET A 120 3.85 -3.58 -2.21
N ALA A 121 2.72 -4.03 -2.75
CA ALA A 121 2.11 -3.43 -3.93
C ALA A 121 1.70 -1.96 -3.69
N LEU A 122 1.26 -1.63 -2.48
CA LEU A 122 0.81 -0.28 -2.13
C LEU A 122 1.95 0.66 -1.76
N THR A 123 3.06 0.19 -1.20
CA THR A 123 4.07 1.07 -0.59
C THR A 123 5.49 0.86 -1.10
N GLY A 124 5.81 -0.34 -1.59
CA GLY A 124 7.19 -0.76 -1.85
C GLY A 124 8.02 -1.00 -0.59
N VAL A 125 7.39 -0.99 0.60
CA VAL A 125 8.06 -1.06 1.91
C VAL A 125 7.50 -2.23 2.72
N ARG A 126 8.38 -3.06 3.31
CA ARG A 126 7.98 -4.21 4.14
C ARG A 126 7.42 -3.82 5.50
N ASP A 127 8.06 -2.87 6.19
CA ASP A 127 7.74 -2.52 7.59
C ASP A 127 6.99 -1.17 7.71
N ASP A 128 5.94 -1.00 6.92
CA ASP A 128 5.13 0.22 6.96
C ASP A 128 4.04 0.18 8.06
N VAL A 129 3.26 1.25 8.20
CA VAL A 129 2.13 1.31 9.14
C VAL A 129 1.05 0.28 8.78
N PRO A 130 0.24 -0.19 9.74
CA PRO A 130 -0.79 -1.19 9.46
C PRO A 130 -1.73 -0.85 8.28
N LEU A 131 -2.23 -1.87 7.58
CA LEU A 131 -3.04 -1.68 6.35
C LEU A 131 -4.35 -0.93 6.63
N GLU A 132 -4.89 -1.05 7.83
CA GLU A 132 -6.07 -0.32 8.31
C GLU A 132 -5.88 1.20 8.31
N PHE A 133 -4.64 1.68 8.41
CA PHE A 133 -4.30 3.09 8.23
C PHE A 133 -3.96 3.41 6.77
N LEU A 134 -3.24 2.51 6.08
CA LEU A 134 -2.84 2.75 4.69
C LEU A 134 -4.04 2.86 3.74
N PHE A 135 -5.05 2.01 3.89
CA PHE A 135 -6.23 2.01 3.02
C PHE A 135 -6.92 3.38 2.96
N PRO A 136 -7.34 3.99 4.09
CA PRO A 136 -7.94 5.31 4.08
C PRO A 136 -6.95 6.44 3.75
N LEU A 137 -5.65 6.28 4.04
CA LEU A 137 -4.64 7.28 3.67
C LEU A 137 -4.36 7.34 2.16
N LEU A 138 -4.39 6.20 1.48
CA LEU A 138 -4.23 6.13 0.02
C LEU A 138 -5.52 6.49 -0.70
N GLY A 139 -6.65 6.02 -0.18
CA GLY A 139 -7.96 6.10 -0.83
C GLY A 139 -8.09 5.11 -1.99
N HIS A 140 -9.32 4.96 -2.51
CA HIS A 140 -9.65 4.03 -3.59
C HIS A 140 -8.74 4.20 -4.80
N ASP A 141 -8.68 5.42 -5.35
CA ASP A 141 -7.97 5.69 -6.61
C ASP A 141 -6.51 5.24 -6.57
N ARG A 142 -5.78 5.57 -5.50
CA ARG A 142 -4.35 5.23 -5.40
C ARG A 142 -4.14 3.73 -5.21
N ILE A 143 -5.02 3.07 -4.46
CA ILE A 143 -4.95 1.61 -4.31
C ILE A 143 -5.15 0.94 -5.68
N LEU A 144 -6.21 1.33 -6.40
CA LEU A 144 -6.52 0.78 -7.72
C LEU A 144 -5.40 1.05 -8.74
N ILE A 145 -4.89 2.28 -8.79
CA ILE A 145 -3.77 2.67 -9.68
C ILE A 145 -2.50 1.86 -9.35
N ARG A 146 -2.13 1.74 -8.07
CA ARG A 146 -0.90 1.04 -7.66
C ARG A 146 -0.99 -0.45 -7.92
N VAL A 147 -2.11 -1.10 -7.57
CA VAL A 147 -2.35 -2.51 -7.89
C VAL A 147 -2.36 -2.74 -9.40
N GLY A 148 -3.08 -1.90 -10.15
CA GLY A 148 -3.15 -1.98 -11.60
C GLY A 148 -1.77 -1.82 -12.26
N ALA A 149 -0.91 -0.96 -11.73
CA ALA A 149 0.46 -0.78 -12.21
C ALA A 149 1.33 -2.03 -12.02
N ILE A 150 1.21 -2.71 -10.86
CA ILE A 150 1.91 -3.99 -10.61
C ILE A 150 1.45 -5.05 -11.60
N ASN A 151 0.13 -5.23 -11.74
CA ASN A 151 -0.45 -6.21 -12.65
C ASN A 151 -0.04 -5.93 -14.11
N ALA A 152 -0.17 -4.69 -14.57
CA ALA A 152 0.24 -4.32 -15.92
C ALA A 152 1.73 -4.55 -16.16
N ARG A 153 2.58 -4.23 -15.18
CA ARG A 153 4.03 -4.39 -15.28
C ARG A 153 4.44 -5.85 -15.38
N LEU A 154 3.85 -6.73 -14.57
CA LEU A 154 4.23 -8.14 -14.46
C LEU A 154 3.54 -9.03 -15.51
N LEU A 155 2.31 -8.71 -15.92
CA LEU A 155 1.59 -9.48 -16.95
C LEU A 155 1.98 -9.09 -18.38
N HIS A 156 2.39 -7.84 -18.61
CA HIS A 156 2.60 -7.32 -19.98
C HIS A 156 4.00 -6.73 -20.22
N GLY A 157 4.85 -6.65 -19.19
CA GLY A 157 6.20 -6.13 -19.30
C GLY A 157 7.11 -7.01 -20.15
N ARG A 158 7.27 -6.68 -21.44
CA ARG A 158 8.33 -7.27 -22.28
C ARG A 158 9.71 -6.95 -21.67
N GLY A 159 10.61 -7.94 -21.67
CA GLY A 159 12.02 -7.75 -21.25
C GLY A 159 12.28 -7.82 -19.74
N LEU A 160 11.31 -8.25 -18.94
CA LEU A 160 11.55 -8.63 -17.54
C LEU A 160 11.88 -10.12 -17.46
N GLU A 161 13.12 -10.47 -17.80
CA GLU A 161 13.61 -11.81 -17.48
C GLU A 161 13.46 -12.05 -15.96
N PRO A 162 12.93 -13.22 -15.55
CA PRO A 162 12.84 -13.57 -14.14
C PRO A 162 14.21 -13.50 -13.46
N ILE A 163 14.25 -12.97 -12.24
CA ILE A 163 15.48 -12.99 -11.44
C ILE A 163 15.64 -14.40 -10.87
N ALA A 164 16.66 -15.14 -11.33
CA ALA A 164 16.87 -16.52 -10.94
C ALA A 164 17.52 -16.70 -9.55
N PHE A 165 18.30 -15.72 -9.09
CA PHE A 165 19.07 -15.80 -7.85
C PHE A 165 18.96 -14.52 -7.02
N GLY A 166 18.85 -14.69 -5.70
CA GLY A 166 18.86 -13.59 -4.73
C GLY A 166 20.26 -12.98 -4.50
N PRO A 167 20.36 -11.93 -3.67
CA PRO A 167 21.63 -11.27 -3.34
C PRO A 167 22.67 -12.19 -2.68
N ASP A 168 22.21 -13.25 -2.03
CA ASP A 168 23.00 -14.28 -1.36
C ASP A 168 23.43 -15.42 -2.31
N GLY A 169 23.00 -15.39 -3.57
CA GLY A 169 23.27 -16.42 -4.58
C GLY A 169 22.37 -17.64 -4.46
N ALA A 170 21.38 -17.66 -3.56
CA ALA A 170 20.39 -18.73 -3.48
C ALA A 170 19.34 -18.57 -4.60
N PRO A 171 18.72 -19.68 -5.08
CA PRO A 171 17.59 -19.60 -6.00
C PRO A 171 16.49 -18.68 -5.45
N PHE A 172 16.02 -17.77 -6.28
CA PHE A 172 14.95 -16.87 -5.90
C PHE A 172 13.60 -17.59 -6.05
N GLU A 173 12.81 -17.63 -4.98
CA GLU A 173 11.47 -18.23 -4.98
C GLU A 173 10.39 -17.14 -4.86
N PRO A 174 9.54 -16.97 -5.90
CA PRO A 174 8.34 -16.18 -5.81
C PRO A 174 7.34 -16.75 -4.78
N ILE A 175 6.41 -15.91 -4.34
CA ILE A 175 5.30 -16.39 -3.50
C ILE A 175 4.39 -17.26 -4.38
N HIS A 176 4.13 -18.49 -3.97
CA HIS A 176 3.24 -19.40 -4.69
C HIS A 176 2.06 -19.80 -3.83
N GLY A 177 0.87 -19.77 -4.41
CA GLY A 177 -0.31 -20.35 -3.79
C GLY A 177 -0.23 -21.88 -3.74
N LYS A 178 -0.72 -22.49 -2.67
CA LYS A 178 -0.96 -23.93 -2.62
C LYS A 178 -2.37 -24.20 -3.11
N ARG A 179 -2.53 -25.00 -4.17
CA ARG A 179 -3.86 -25.53 -4.49
C ARG A 179 -4.38 -26.33 -3.29
N PRO A 180 -5.61 -26.06 -2.80
CA PRO A 180 -6.20 -26.93 -1.80
C PRO A 180 -6.28 -28.35 -2.37
N SER A 181 -5.73 -29.31 -1.62
CA SER A 181 -5.74 -30.74 -1.92
C SER A 181 -7.12 -31.34 -1.73
#